data_AF-A0A3B8X181-F1
#
_entry.id   AF-A0A3B8X181-F1
#
_cell.length_a   1.000
_cell.length_b   1.000
_cell.length_c   1.000
_cell.angle_alpha   90.00
_cell.angle_beta   90.00
_cell.angle_gamma   90.00
#
_symmetry.space_group_name_H-M   'P 1'
#
loop_
_entity.id
_entity.type
_entity.pdbx_description
1 polymer ?
#
loop_
_entity_poly.entity_id
_entity_poly.type
_entity_poly.pdbx_seq_one_letter_code
_entity_poly.pdbx_strand_id
1 'polypeptide(L)'
;MQAQASQKDENALRINREITASEVRLVGDNIPEQGVYPFSKALALAEELELDLVEISAKAEPPVCKILDYQKYLYQQRKRAKEMKANAAKIVIKEIRFG
;
A
#
# COMPACT_ATOMS: atom_id res chain seq x y z
N MET A 1 25.75 -4.20 6.38
CA MET A 1 24.57 -3.53 6.93
C MET A 1 23.92 -2.71 5.82
N GLN A 2 22.72 -3.08 5.36
CA GLN A 2 21.88 -2.14 4.61
C GLN A 2 20.70 -1.77 5.52
N ALA A 3 20.87 -0.65 6.22
CA ALA A 3 19.81 -0.01 6.96
C ALA A 3 18.89 0.68 5.94
N GLN A 4 17.65 0.20 5.79
CA GLN A 4 16.62 0.98 5.12
C GLN A 4 15.61 1.50 6.14
N ALA A 5 15.94 2.73 6.54
CA ALA A 5 15.06 3.87 6.64
C ALA A 5 13.76 3.70 7.43
N SER A 6 13.78 4.27 8.63
CA SER A 6 12.66 5.04 9.18
C SER A 6 11.92 5.80 8.07
N GLN A 7 10.74 5.35 7.66
CA GLN A 7 9.80 6.24 6.97
C GLN A 7 8.71 6.57 7.98
N LYS A 8 8.82 7.79 8.52
CA LYS A 8 7.79 8.48 9.29
C LYS A 8 6.43 8.37 8.58
N ASP A 9 5.37 8.50 9.36
CA ASP A 9 3.97 8.72 8.96
C ASP A 9 3.73 9.93 8.01
N GLU A 10 4.50 10.10 6.93
CA GLU A 10 4.37 11.18 5.93
C GLU A 10 3.77 10.73 4.59
N ASN A 11 3.65 9.44 4.32
CA ASN A 11 2.96 8.93 3.13
C ASN A 11 1.50 8.61 3.46
N ALA A 12 0.69 9.64 3.72
CA ALA A 12 -0.74 9.49 3.47
C ALA A 12 -0.88 9.09 1.99
N LEU A 13 -1.39 7.87 1.75
CA LEU A 13 -1.59 7.41 0.38
C LEU A 13 -2.65 8.30 -0.26
N ARG A 14 -2.40 8.74 -1.48
CA ARG A 14 -3.39 9.50 -2.24
C ARG A 14 -4.57 8.61 -2.53
N ILE A 15 -5.78 9.11 -2.28
CA ILE A 15 -7.01 8.37 -2.58
C ILE A 15 -7.88 9.13 -3.56
N ASN A 16 -8.65 8.38 -4.36
CA ASN A 16 -9.68 8.91 -5.24
C ASN A 16 -9.16 10.09 -6.06
N ARG A 17 -9.70 11.29 -5.83
CA ARG A 17 -9.36 12.54 -6.55
C ARG A 17 -8.01 13.15 -6.18
N GLU A 18 -7.32 12.66 -5.17
CA GLU A 18 -5.95 13.10 -4.84
C GLU A 18 -4.91 12.54 -5.82
N ILE A 19 -5.27 11.49 -6.55
CA ILE A 19 -4.45 10.88 -7.59
C ILE A 19 -4.48 11.78 -8.82
N THR A 20 -3.31 12.22 -9.26
CA THR A 20 -3.15 13.19 -10.36
C THR A 20 -2.75 12.52 -11.68
N ALA A 21 -2.55 11.21 -11.67
CA ALA A 21 -2.14 10.45 -12.85
C ALA A 21 -3.31 10.22 -13.82
N SER A 22 -3.03 10.28 -15.12
CA SER A 22 -4.03 9.98 -16.16
C SER A 22 -4.30 8.49 -16.33
N GLU A 23 -3.28 7.66 -16.09
CA GLU A 23 -3.35 6.21 -16.15
C GLU A 23 -2.80 5.61 -14.86
N VAL A 24 -3.41 4.51 -14.42
CA VAL A 24 -3.05 3.82 -13.19
C VAL A 24 -3.01 2.32 -13.44
N ARG A 25 -2.08 1.63 -12.78
CA ARG A 25 -2.05 0.17 -12.77
C ARG A 25 -2.92 -0.34 -11.62
N LEU A 26 -4.07 -0.93 -11.96
CA LEU A 26 -4.94 -1.58 -10.99
C LEU A 26 -4.47 -2.99 -10.69
N VAL A 27 -4.38 -3.32 -9.41
CA VAL A 27 -4.02 -4.66 -8.93
C VAL A 27 -4.91 -5.07 -7.76
N GLY A 28 -5.10 -6.38 -7.57
CA GLY A 28 -5.89 -6.94 -6.46
C GLY A 28 -7.03 -7.84 -6.94
N ASP A 29 -7.76 -8.41 -5.97
CA ASP A 29 -8.85 -9.36 -6.21
C ASP A 29 -10.22 -8.70 -6.36
N ASN A 30 -10.33 -7.41 -6.01
CA ASN A 30 -11.58 -6.64 -6.14
C ASN A 30 -11.84 -6.16 -7.58
N ILE A 31 -10.92 -6.39 -8.52
CA ILE A 31 -11.05 -5.99 -9.92
C ILE A 31 -11.20 -7.22 -10.81
N PRO A 32 -11.93 -7.11 -11.93
CA PRO A 32 -12.13 -8.23 -12.85
C PRO A 32 -10.82 -8.68 -13.52
N GLU A 33 -9.90 -7.75 -13.78
CA GLU A 33 -8.61 -8.03 -14.40
C GLU A 33 -7.54 -7.06 -13.90
N GLN A 34 -6.32 -7.55 -13.71
CA GLN A 34 -5.17 -6.74 -13.34
C GLN A 34 -4.52 -6.16 -14.58
N GLY A 35 -4.29 -4.84 -14.60
CA GLY A 35 -3.85 -4.16 -15.80
C GLY A 35 -3.68 -2.67 -15.64
N VAL A 36 -3.38 -1.99 -16.75
CA VAL A 36 -3.35 -0.53 -16.82
C VAL A 36 -4.73 -0.04 -17.24
N TYR A 37 -5.27 0.88 -16.46
CA TYR A 37 -6.58 1.47 -16.69
C TYR A 37 -6.46 2.99 -16.68
N PRO A 38 -7.28 3.69 -17.48
CA PRO A 38 -7.42 5.13 -17.33
C PRO A 38 -7.99 5.46 -15.95
N PHE A 39 -7.52 6.55 -15.35
CA PHE A 39 -7.92 6.96 -13.99
C PHE A 39 -9.43 7.05 -13.82
N SER A 40 -10.16 7.59 -14.80
CA SER A 40 -11.62 7.67 -14.76
C SER A 40 -12.30 6.31 -14.66
N LYS A 41 -11.78 5.28 -15.33
CA LYS A 41 -12.33 3.92 -15.25
C LYS A 41 -11.99 3.27 -13.92
N ALA A 42 -10.78 3.49 -13.41
CA ALA A 42 -10.38 3.04 -12.09
C ALA A 42 -11.24 3.65 -10.97
N LEU A 43 -11.56 4.94 -11.09
CA LEU A 43 -12.43 5.64 -10.14
C LEU A 43 -13.86 5.09 -10.21
N ALA A 44 -14.42 4.92 -11.41
CA ALA A 44 -15.76 4.37 -11.57
C ALA A 44 -15.89 2.95 -10.99
N LEU A 45 -14.87 2.10 -11.15
CA LEU A 45 -14.84 0.77 -10.54
C LEU A 45 -14.80 0.85 -9.01
N ALA A 46 -14.07 1.81 -8.44
CA ALA A 46 -14.03 2.00 -7.00
C ALA A 46 -15.39 2.46 -6.46
N GLU A 47 -16.06 3.37 -7.16
CA GLU A 47 -17.43 3.81 -6.83
C GLU A 47 -18.46 2.69 -6.95
N GLU A 48 -18.39 1.85 -7.99
CA GLU A 48 -19.29 0.70 -8.18
C GLU A 48 -19.15 -0.34 -7.05
N LEU A 49 -17.95 -0.47 -6.51
CA LEU A 49 -17.64 -1.39 -5.41
C LEU A 49 -17.84 -0.76 -4.02
N GLU A 50 -18.24 0.52 -3.94
CA GLU A 50 -18.34 1.29 -2.69
C GLU A 50 -17.03 1.29 -1.87
N LEU A 51 -15.89 1.33 -2.56
CA LEU A 51 -14.54 1.30 -1.99
C LEU A 51 -13.73 2.53 -2.44
N ASP A 52 -12.54 2.71 -1.85
CA ASP A 52 -11.63 3.77 -2.24
C ASP A 52 -10.60 3.29 -3.26
N LEU A 53 -10.31 4.14 -4.25
CA LEU A 53 -9.15 3.98 -5.12
C LEU A 53 -7.92 4.52 -4.40
N VAL A 54 -7.05 3.64 -3.91
CA VAL A 54 -5.86 4.01 -3.13
C VAL A 54 -4.59 3.83 -3.96
N GLU A 55 -3.81 4.89 -4.10
CA GLU A 55 -2.48 4.85 -4.73
C GLU A 55 -1.47 4.21 -3.76
N ILE A 56 -1.05 2.99 -4.03
CA ILE A 56 -0.10 2.24 -3.20
C ILE A 56 1.34 2.66 -3.49
N SER A 57 1.65 2.94 -4.75
CA SER A 57 3.00 3.33 -5.15
C SER A 57 2.99 4.29 -6.32
N ALA A 58 3.37 5.55 -6.04
CA ALA A 58 3.63 6.57 -7.05
C ALA A 58 4.97 6.37 -7.79
N LYS A 59 5.84 5.46 -7.32
CA LYS A 59 7.19 5.26 -7.88
C LYS A 59 7.20 4.49 -9.21
N ALA A 60 6.08 3.88 -9.58
CA ALA A 60 5.96 3.14 -10.83
C ALA A 60 5.31 4.04 -11.89
N GLU A 61 5.69 3.81 -13.16
CA GLU A 61 5.06 4.43 -14.33
C GLU A 61 4.35 3.33 -15.13
N PRO A 62 3.00 3.25 -15.14
CA PRO A 62 2.04 4.08 -14.40
C PRO A 62 1.96 3.73 -12.89
N PRO A 63 1.49 4.67 -12.03
CA PRO A 63 1.40 4.47 -10.59
C PRO A 63 0.47 3.31 -10.26
N VAL A 64 0.81 2.57 -9.20
CA VAL A 64 0.09 1.37 -8.79
C VAL A 64 -1.03 1.76 -7.83
N CYS A 65 -2.26 1.45 -8.21
CA CYS A 65 -3.46 1.69 -7.43
C CYS A 65 -4.17 0.38 -7.06
N LYS A 66 -4.86 0.39 -5.93
CA LYS A 66 -5.72 -0.71 -5.45
C LYS A 66 -7.07 -0.16 -5.06
N ILE A 67 -8.12 -0.93 -5.33
CA ILE A 67 -9.47 -0.64 -4.85
C ILE A 67 -9.66 -1.37 -3.53
N LEU A 68 -9.75 -0.62 -2.43
CA LEU A 68 -9.87 -1.16 -1.07
C LEU A 68 -10.34 -0.09 -0.08
N ASP A 69 -10.75 -0.51 1.12
CA ASP A 69 -11.11 0.40 2.20
C ASP A 69 -9.85 1.03 2.84
N TYR A 70 -9.70 2.35 2.70
CA TYR A 70 -8.52 3.07 3.15
C TYR A 70 -8.31 2.98 4.67
N GLN A 71 -9.37 3.11 5.47
CA GLN A 71 -9.27 3.09 6.93
C GLN A 71 -8.82 1.73 7.45
N LYS A 72 -9.42 0.65 6.92
CA LYS A 72 -9.06 -0.73 7.23
C LYS A 72 -7.63 -1.03 6.80
N TYR A 73 -7.22 -0.55 5.62
CA TYR A 73 -5.85 -0.70 5.15
C TYR A 73 -4.84 -0.04 6.08
N LEU A 74 -5.05 1.22 6.49
CA LEU A 74 -4.18 1.91 7.43
C LEU A 74 -4.06 1.16 8.76
N TYR A 75 -5.17 0.64 9.27
CA TYR A 75 -5.17 -0.16 10.49
C TYR A 75 -4.33 -1.44 10.33
N GLN A 76 -4.55 -2.20 9.25
CA GLN A 76 -3.80 -3.43 8.96
C GLN A 76 -2.31 -3.16 8.76
N GLN A 77 -1.96 -2.07 8.07
CA GLN A 77 -0.58 -1.66 7.81
C GLN A 77 0.13 -1.30 9.12
N ARG A 78 -0.52 -0.53 9.99
CA ARG A 78 -0.01 -0.22 11.35
C ARG A 78 0.15 -1.46 12.21
N LYS A 79 -0.81 -2.38 12.18
CA LYS A 79 -0.75 -3.65 12.94
C LYS A 79 0.43 -4.51 12.47
N ARG A 80 0.54 -4.74 11.16
CA ARG A 80 1.63 -5.51 10.56
C ARG A 80 3.00 -4.89 10.82
N ALA A 81 3.12 -3.56 10.73
CA ALA A 81 4.36 -2.85 11.02
C ALA A 81 4.80 -3.04 12.49
N LYS A 82 3.86 -3.04 13.45
CA LYS A 82 4.16 -3.33 14.86
C LYS A 82 4.62 -4.79 15.05
N GLU A 83 3.94 -5.74 14.44
CA GLU A 83 4.28 -7.17 14.54
C GLU A 83 5.66 -7.48 13.91
N MET A 84 5.98 -6.86 12.76
CA MET A 84 7.31 -7.02 12.13
C MET A 84 8.43 -6.46 13.00
N LYS A 85 8.24 -5.27 13.61
CA LYS A 85 9.22 -4.69 14.54
C LYS A 85 9.44 -5.58 15.77
N ALA A 86 8.37 -6.13 16.33
CA ALA A 86 8.45 -7.03 17.49
C ALA A 86 9.18 -8.35 17.15
N ASN A 87 8.90 -8.94 15.98
CA ASN A 87 9.56 -10.16 15.53
C ASN A 87 11.03 -9.94 15.20
N ALA A 88 11.39 -8.83 14.53
CA ALA A 88 12.78 -8.48 14.25
C ALA A 88 13.61 -8.33 15.54
N ALA A 89 13.07 -7.68 16.57
CA ALA A 89 13.73 -7.55 17.87
C ALA A 89 13.97 -8.90 18.56
N LYS A 90 13.04 -9.85 18.42
CA LYS A 90 13.15 -11.19 19.02
C LYS A 90 14.21 -12.07 18.34
N ILE A 91 14.43 -11.91 17.04
CA ILE A 91 15.45 -12.65 16.28
C ILE A 91 16.86 -12.19 16.69
N VAL A 92 17.08 -10.86 16.78
CA VAL A 92 18.38 -10.28 17.14
C VAL A 92 18.89 -10.76 18.52
N ILE A 93 18.01 -10.96 19.50
CA ILE A 93 18.41 -11.39 20.86
C ILE A 93 18.95 -12.83 20.89
N LYS A 94 18.54 -13.69 19.94
CA LYS A 94 18.96 -15.11 19.94
C LYS A 94 20.38 -15.31 19.41
N GLU A 95 20.90 -14.40 18.61
CA GLU A 95 22.24 -14.55 17.99
C GLU A 95 23.39 -14.11 18.92
N ILE A 96 23.12 -13.44 20.04
CA ILE A 96 24.16 -12.88 20.93
C ILE A 96 24.62 -13.90 22.01
N ARG A 97 24.19 -15.16 21.94
CA ARG A 97 24.48 -16.14 23.01
C ARG A 97 25.01 -17.48 22.51
N PHE A 98 26.03 -17.46 21.66
CA PHE A 98 26.94 -18.60 21.49
C PHE A 98 28.36 -18.08 21.24
N GLY A 99 29.11 -17.96 22.34
CA GLY A 99 30.53 -17.65 22.44
C GLY A 99 30.98 -17.98 23.86
#